data_AF-A0A940ZQK7-F1
#
_entry.id   AF-A0A940ZQK7-F1
#
_cell.length_a   1.000
_cell.length_b   1.000
_cell.length_c   1.000
_cell.angle_alpha   90.00
_cell.angle_beta   90.00
_cell.angle_gamma   90.00
#
_symmetry.space_group_name_H-M   'P 1'
#
loop_
_entity.id
_entity.type
_entity.pdbx_description
1 polymer ?
#
loop_
_entity_poly.entity_id
_entity_poly.type
_entity_poly.pdbx_seq_one_letter_code
_entity_poly.pdbx_strand_id
1 'polypeptide(L)' 'MQQYLSMLSPCILCPRHCGADRLNGQKGFCGAGDGLKIAHFGPHFGEEPPITGIKGSGNIFFSFCNLRCIF' A
#
# COMPACT_ATOMS: atom_id res chain seq x y z
N MET A 1 -9.18 0.87 16.85
CA MET A 1 -9.15 0.09 15.58
C MET A 1 -10.44 0.17 14.77
N GLN A 2 -11.63 0.27 15.36
CA GLN A 2 -12.90 0.28 14.59
C GLN A 2 -13.15 1.53 13.74
N GLN A 3 -12.51 2.65 14.05
CA GLN A 3 -12.82 3.96 13.42
C GLN A 3 -12.48 4.05 11.92
N TYR A 4 -11.60 3.19 11.40
CA TYR A 4 -11.15 3.26 10.00
C TYR A 4 -11.85 2.26 9.06
N LEU A 5 -12.66 1.33 9.59
CA LEU A 5 -13.31 0.30 8.77
C LEU A 5 -14.29 0.90 7.75
N SER A 6 -14.92 2.03 8.07
CA SER A 6 -15.81 2.77 7.16
C SER A 6 -15.10 3.27 5.90
N MET A 7 -13.77 3.45 5.93
CA MET A 7 -12.99 3.88 4.77
C MET A 7 -12.72 2.75 3.76
N LEU A 8 -12.97 1.49 4.17
CA LEU A 8 -12.76 0.30 3.34
C LEU A 8 -13.99 -0.04 2.48
N SER A 9 -15.15 0.57 2.73
CA SER A 9 -16.38 0.31 2.00
C SER A 9 -17.36 1.49 2.08
N PRO A 10 -17.65 2.20 0.97
CA PRO A 10 -17.03 2.05 -0.36
C PRO A 10 -15.60 2.61 -0.36
N CYS A 11 -14.64 1.86 -0.88
CA CYS A 11 -13.24 2.29 -0.86
C CYS A 11 -12.95 3.39 -1.91
N ILE A 12 -12.63 4.59 -1.41
CA ILE A 12 -12.22 5.77 -2.18
C ILE A 12 -10.82 6.29 -1.82
N LEU A 13 -10.01 5.46 -1.16
CA LEU A 13 -8.69 5.84 -0.62
C LEU A 13 -7.63 6.22 -1.66
N CYS A 14 -7.85 5.91 -2.93
CA CYS A 14 -6.93 6.27 -4.01
C CYS A 14 -7.66 7.03 -5.11
N PRO A 15 -6.94 7.79 -5.97
CA PRO A 15 -7.55 8.61 -7.02
C PRO A 15 -8.42 7.86 -8.04
N ARG A 16 -8.37 6.52 -8.07
CA ARG A 16 -9.25 5.69 -8.92
C ARG A 16 -10.70 5.60 -8.40
N HIS A 17 -10.95 5.94 -7.13
CA HIS A 17 -12.26 5.89 -6.46
C HIS A 17 -13.07 4.61 -6.81
N CYS A 18 -12.45 3.43 -6.71
CA CYS A 18 -13.04 2.20 -7.24
C CYS A 18 -14.33 1.74 -6.55
N GLY A 19 -14.67 2.27 -5.36
CA GLY A 19 -15.90 1.94 -4.65
C GLY A 19 -15.97 0.52 -4.07
N ALA A 20 -14.89 -0.27 -4.16
CA ALA A 20 -14.88 -1.66 -3.73
C ALA A 20 -15.29 -1.81 -2.26
N ASP A 21 -16.17 -2.77 -1.99
CA ASP A 21 -16.53 -3.19 -0.64
C ASP A 21 -15.52 -4.22 -0.10
N ARG A 22 -14.43 -3.72 0.47
CA ARG A 22 -13.33 -4.58 0.92
C ARG A 22 -13.71 -5.44 2.12
N LEU A 23 -14.64 -4.99 2.96
CA LEU A 23 -15.12 -5.72 4.13
C LEU A 23 -15.87 -7.00 3.73
N ASN A 24 -16.46 -7.02 2.53
CA ASN A 24 -17.10 -8.19 1.94
C ASN A 24 -16.25 -8.85 0.85
N GLY A 25 -14.92 -8.67 0.90
CA GLY A 25 -13.97 -9.36 0.05
C GLY A 25 -13.84 -8.83 -1.39
N GLN A 26 -14.53 -7.75 -1.75
CA GLN A 26 -14.36 -7.14 -3.06
C GLN A 26 -12.99 -6.48 -3.18
N LYS A 27 -12.39 -6.59 -4.37
CA LYS A 27 -11.09 -5.99 -4.69
C LYS A 27 -11.26 -4.95 -5.78
N GLY A 28 -10.69 -3.77 -5.56
CA GLY A 28 -10.61 -2.72 -6.56
C GLY A 28 -9.47 -2.95 -7.56
N PHE A 29 -9.21 -1.93 -8.38
CA PHE A 29 -8.15 -1.96 -9.40
C PHE A 29 -6.76 -2.34 -8.86
N CYS A 30 -6.43 -1.91 -7.64
CA CYS A 30 -5.15 -2.21 -6.99
C CYS A 30 -5.05 -3.64 -6.44
N GLY A 31 -6.15 -4.38 -6.33
CA GLY A 31 -6.17 -5.76 -5.83
C GLY A 31 -6.05 -5.93 -4.30
N ALA A 32 -5.95 -4.83 -3.54
CA ALA A 32 -5.90 -4.88 -2.08
C ALA A 32 -7.26 -5.27 -1.46
N GLY A 33 -7.22 -6.05 -0.38
CA GLY A 33 -8.39 -6.42 0.44
C GLY A 33 -8.59 -5.50 1.64
N ASP A 34 -9.17 -6.02 2.72
CA ASP A 34 -9.37 -5.34 4.01
C ASP A 34 -8.14 -5.43 4.94
N GLY A 35 -7.25 -6.40 4.71
CA GLY A 35 -5.98 -6.54 5.41
C GLY A 35 -4.81 -5.79 4.79
N LEU A 36 -3.85 -5.41 5.63
CA LEU A 36 -2.56 -4.87 5.20
C LEU A 36 -1.60 -6.01 4.83
N LYS A 37 -0.85 -5.84 3.73
CA LYS A 37 0.15 -6.81 3.28
C LYS A 37 1.51 -6.14 3.09
N ILE A 38 2.50 -6.60 3.86
CA ILE A 38 3.90 -6.20 3.71
C ILE A 38 4.50 -6.98 2.54
N ALA A 39 5.12 -6.27 1.59
CA ALA A 39 5.86 -6.85 0.48
C ALA A 39 7.32 -7.12 0.88
N HIS A 40 7.93 -6.21 1.63
CA HIS A 40 9.31 -6.31 2.09
C HIS A 40 9.55 -5.40 3.32
N PHE A 41 10.48 -5.79 4.17
CA PHE A 41 11.00 -4.94 5.24
C PHE A 41 12.51 -5.20 5.39
N GLY A 42 13.31 -4.15 5.54
CA GLY A 42 14.76 -4.30 5.67
C GLY A 42 15.57 -3.05 5.34
N PRO A 43 16.90 -3.20 5.18
CA PRO A 43 17.77 -2.13 4.70
C PRO A 43 17.49 -1.80 3.24
N HIS A 44 17.30 -0.51 2.95
CA HIS A 44 17.06 0.00 1.62
C HIS A 44 18.16 0.95 1.19
N PHE A 45 18.70 0.69 0.01
CA PHE A 45 19.82 1.45 -0.57
C PHE A 45 19.41 2.25 -1.80
N GLY A 46 18.12 2.31 -2.12
CA GLY A 46 17.59 3.05 -3.27
C GLY A 46 17.33 4.54 -3.01
N GLU A 47 17.34 4.98 -1.75
CA GLU A 47 17.20 6.40 -1.38
C GLU A 47 18.50 7.19 -1.64
N GLU A 48 18.41 8.51 -1.56
CA GLU A 48 19.56 9.39 -1.73
C GLU A 48 20.68 9.13 -0.69
N PRO A 49 21.96 9.36 -1.03
CA PRO A 49 23.09 9.08 -0.14
C PRO A 49 22.99 9.67 1.29
N PRO A 50 22.47 10.90 1.50
CA PRO A 50 22.28 11.43 2.86
C PRO A 50 21.26 10.64 3.70
N ILE A 51 20.35 9.89 3.08
CA ILE A 51 19.29 9.12 3.74
C ILE A 51 19.75 7.68 3.99
N THR A 52 20.40 7.06 3.00
CA THR A 52 20.85 5.67 3.09
C THR A 52 22.08 5.49 3.96
N GLY A 53 22.96 6.50 4.01
CA GLY A 53 24.27 6.38 4.65
C GLY A 53 25.01 5.12 4.18
N ILE A 54 25.71 4.45 5.09
CA ILE A 54 26.46 3.22 4.77
C ILE A 54 25.70 1.92 5.12
N LYS A 55 24.56 2.02 5.81
CA LYS A 55 23.80 0.85 6.31
C LYS A 55 22.44 0.67 5.64
N GLY A 56 22.07 1.56 4.72
CA GLY A 56 20.73 1.63 4.16
C GLY A 56 19.75 2.28 5.13
N SER A 57 18.65 2.80 4.59
CA SER A 57 17.53 3.27 5.39
C SER A 57 16.65 2.08 5.79
N GLY A 58 16.11 2.10 7.01
CA GLY A 58 15.12 1.10 7.41
C GLY A 58 13.79 1.38 6.71
N ASN A 59 13.25 0.39 6.01
CA ASN A 59 12.00 0.56 5.28
C ASN A 59 10.98 -0.57 5.50
N ILE A 60 9.73 -0.27 5.16
CA ILE A 60 8.64 -1.24 5.04
C ILE A 60 7.91 -0.90 3.75
N PHE A 61 7.98 -1.81 2.77
CA PHE A 61 7.21 -1.71 1.53
C PHE A 61 5.89 -2.48 1.66
N PHE A 62 4.79 -1.85 1.24
CA PHE A 62 3.47 -2.47 1.21
C PHE A 62 3.13 -3.00 -0.19
N SER A 63 2.31 -4.05 -0.26
CA SER A 63 1.78 -4.59 -1.52
C SER A 63 0.64 -3.73 -2.07
N PHE A 64 0.26 -3.98 -3.34
CA PHE A 64 -0.93 -3.47 -4.04
C PHE A 64 -0.88 -2.01 -4.54
N CYS A 65 0.01 -1.75 -5.50
CA CYS A 65 0.06 -0.46 -6.19
C CYS A 65 -1.19 -0.20 -7.07
N ASN A 66 -1.65 1.05 -7.10
CA ASN A 66 -2.82 1.51 -7.87
C ASN A 66 -2.44 2.13 -9.24
N LEU A 67 -1.15 2.24 -9.56
CA LEU A 67 -0.64 2.86 -10.78
C LEU A 67 -0.51 1.88 -11.96
N ARG A 68 -0.19 0.59 -11.69
CA ARG A 68 0.10 -0.45 -12.72
C ARG A 68 1.04 0.04 -13.83
N CYS A 69 2.23 0.50 -13.44
CA CYS A 69 3.27 0.94 -14.37
C CYS A 69 3.64 -0.18 -15.36
N ILE A 70 3.96 0.19 -16.60
CA ILE A 70 4.42 -0.74 -17.66
C ILE A 70 5.95 -0.96 -17.66
N PHE A 71 6.63 -0.35 -16.68
CA PHE A 71 8.08 -0.38 -16.49
C PHE A 71 8.37 -0.80 -15.06
#